data_AF-A0A1I1IZ36-F1
#
_entry.id   AF-A0A1I1IZ36-F1
#
_cell.length_a   1.000
_cell.length_b   1.000
_cell.length_c   1.000
_cell.angle_alpha   90.00
_cell.angle_beta   90.00
_cell.angle_gamma   90.00
#
_symmetry.space_group_name_H-M   'P 1'
#
loop_
_entity.id
_entity.type
_entity.pdbx_description
1 polymer ?
#
loop_
_entity_poly.entity_id
_entity_poly.type
_entity_poly.pdbx_seq_one_letter_code
_entity_poly.pdbx_strand_id
1 'polypeptide(L)'
;MVHKVTGGCMSKEAVIIKNWPFGKGEKVKLTWIGEPFKQNNKWMVHAYFKGASAKRRIILDWASIHFLSVEKYYTDGNLNKGETIQNAEVIDINLNGIKAEYKEKDWEIWGTGFKEKTKSKTFNFLKNGVLYTIPIVEVIRAVLAPNKFVLNRILEMDTFESYFTYEMKDGKLDIHFTSEYEPKLLKSEKINHLAWILTNISVLRMFNSVGQDVWEMDKLKFDFLLDRFNIRARVEKKDKFIRILEIIALNKKEINAEEINVFHPSLEESISSNDTKKRKYISNNGKGDRELDSDTDGSTKESDEINTFMISHEYERIPKINKKKTGRKIRRSTEDKNTKTYVLDSNNLRTTADTGGEDLVRGLEFRNLAEIKVGGELQEFIEVLKLLEKRQTIKIVDIIMDNLPEGKKFSKLNDAITRRKYAIGKITMIDESEKCLIEIEREDKALSMLLLKANKLMNWKRVCSILILGLVNESGKWDNKKIDQIEKMGVLVIRNKHIKRSAYEKTSYIYDKLR
;
A
#
# COMPACT_ATOMS: atom_id res chain seq x y z
N MET A 1 48.15 5.91 -33.40
CA MET A 1 47.88 6.38 -32.03
C MET A 1 46.38 6.54 -31.87
N VAL A 2 45.72 5.62 -31.19
CA VAL A 2 44.26 5.67 -30.94
C VAL A 2 44.08 5.95 -29.46
N HIS A 3 43.60 7.14 -29.12
CA HIS A 3 43.25 7.52 -27.76
C HIS A 3 41.98 6.77 -27.32
N LYS A 4 42.15 5.96 -26.27
CA LYS A 4 41.08 5.26 -25.57
C LYS A 4 40.49 6.22 -24.54
N VAL A 5 39.27 6.72 -24.79
CA VAL A 5 38.52 7.49 -23.81
C VAL A 5 38.04 6.53 -22.72
N THR A 6 38.61 6.66 -21.52
CA THR A 6 38.14 5.98 -20.31
C THR A 6 36.82 6.59 -19.87
N GLY A 7 35.72 5.84 -20.03
CA GLY A 7 34.42 6.18 -19.46
C GLY A 7 34.48 6.09 -17.94
N GLY A 8 34.32 7.24 -17.27
CA GLY A 8 34.16 7.31 -15.82
C GLY A 8 32.89 6.59 -15.38
N CYS A 9 33.03 5.72 -14.38
CA CYS A 9 31.91 5.08 -13.70
C CYS A 9 31.12 6.15 -12.94
N MET A 10 29.90 6.48 -13.40
CA MET A 10 28.99 7.35 -12.64
C MET A 10 28.68 6.67 -11.29
N SER A 11 28.99 7.33 -10.17
CA SER A 11 28.58 6.87 -8.84
C SER A 11 27.06 6.85 -8.75
N LYS A 12 26.46 5.70 -8.39
CA LYS A 12 25.03 5.63 -8.08
C LYS A 12 24.72 6.53 -6.88
N GLU A 13 23.73 7.40 -7.01
CA GLU A 13 23.24 8.27 -5.92
C GLU A 13 22.88 7.43 -4.68
N ALA A 14 23.37 7.82 -3.50
CA ALA A 14 23.07 7.12 -2.26
C ALA A 14 21.70 7.52 -1.71
N VAL A 15 21.10 6.62 -0.94
CA VAL A 15 19.90 6.88 -0.14
C VAL A 15 20.31 6.84 1.31
N ILE A 16 20.27 7.99 1.97
CA ILE A 16 20.87 8.21 3.28
C ILE A 16 19.76 8.52 4.29
N ILE A 17 19.76 7.88 5.46
CA ILE A 17 18.90 8.28 6.58
C ILE A 17 19.41 9.63 7.12
N LYS A 18 18.58 10.68 7.08
CA LYS A 18 18.96 12.04 7.50
C LYS A 18 19.49 12.11 8.93
N ASN A 19 18.77 11.53 9.88
CA ASN A 19 19.10 11.55 11.31
C ASN A 19 19.84 10.26 11.74
N TRP A 20 20.93 9.90 11.06
CA TRP A 20 21.69 8.69 11.36
C TRP A 20 22.36 8.77 12.75
N PRO A 21 22.01 7.92 13.72
CA PRO A 21 22.37 8.12 15.13
C PRO A 21 23.72 7.48 15.52
N PHE A 22 24.57 7.15 14.54
CA PHE A 22 25.84 6.45 14.73
C PHE A 22 27.01 7.30 14.26
N GLY A 23 28.22 6.94 14.69
CA GLY A 23 29.43 7.65 14.29
C GLY A 23 29.66 7.60 12.77
N LYS A 24 30.24 8.66 12.22
CA LYS A 24 30.64 8.68 10.80
C LYS A 24 31.64 7.55 10.52
N GLY A 25 31.43 6.80 9.45
CA GLY A 25 32.21 5.62 9.05
C GLY A 25 31.93 4.36 9.87
N GLU A 26 31.05 4.42 10.88
CA GLU A 26 30.73 3.25 11.70
C GLU A 26 29.95 2.21 10.88
N LYS A 27 30.43 0.96 10.88
CA LYS A 27 29.68 -0.18 10.33
C LYS A 27 28.69 -0.68 11.38
N VAL A 28 27.39 -0.50 11.14
CA VAL A 28 26.35 -0.93 12.07
C VAL A 28 25.48 -2.01 11.46
N LYS A 29 25.16 -3.01 12.26
CA LYS A 29 24.43 -4.20 11.80
C LYS A 29 22.93 -4.01 11.98
N LEU A 30 22.12 -4.23 10.95
CA LEU A 30 20.68 -4.35 11.13
C LEU A 30 20.37 -5.67 11.83
N THR A 31 19.75 -5.60 13.00
CA THR A 31 19.46 -6.77 13.85
C THR A 31 18.00 -7.19 13.86
N TRP A 32 17.08 -6.25 13.60
CA TRP A 32 15.64 -6.52 13.60
C TRP A 32 14.87 -5.47 12.80
N ILE A 33 13.73 -5.88 12.25
CA ILE A 33 12.71 -5.01 11.64
C ILE A 33 11.41 -5.29 12.40
N GLY A 34 10.80 -4.25 12.96
CA GLY A 34 9.55 -4.32 13.72
C GLY A 34 8.31 -4.52 12.85
N GLU A 35 7.15 -4.55 13.50
CA GLU A 35 5.86 -4.56 12.81
C GLU A 35 5.50 -3.16 12.29
N PRO A 36 4.70 -3.06 11.22
CA PRO A 36 4.19 -1.77 10.75
C PRO A 36 3.24 -1.16 11.77
N PHE A 37 3.29 0.16 11.92
CA PHE A 37 2.37 0.93 12.75
C PHE A 37 2.01 2.25 12.07
N LYS A 38 0.91 2.89 12.49
CA LYS A 38 0.53 4.22 11.99
C LYS A 38 1.13 5.33 12.84
N GLN A 39 1.72 6.32 12.18
CA GLN A 39 2.12 7.60 12.78
C GLN A 39 1.97 8.69 11.72
N ASN A 40 1.36 9.83 12.07
CA ASN A 40 1.12 10.96 11.15
C ASN A 40 0.48 10.52 9.82
N ASN A 41 -0.51 9.63 9.90
CA ASN A 41 -1.20 8.98 8.76
C ASN A 41 -0.32 8.12 7.83
N LYS A 42 0.99 7.98 8.11
CA LYS A 42 1.91 7.11 7.39
C LYS A 42 2.04 5.75 8.05
N TRP A 43 2.33 4.75 7.22
CA TRP A 43 2.81 3.47 7.72
C TRP A 43 4.30 3.58 8.01
N MET A 44 4.67 3.30 9.25
CA MET A 44 6.02 3.39 9.77
C MET A 44 6.49 2.03 10.26
N VAL A 45 7.80 1.90 10.44
CA VAL A 45 8.44 0.70 10.99
C VAL A 45 9.62 1.09 11.87
N HIS A 46 9.83 0.32 12.93
CA HIS A 46 11.04 0.40 13.71
C HIS A 46 12.13 -0.49 13.11
N ALA A 47 13.29 0.09 12.80
CA ALA A 47 14.49 -0.65 12.41
C ALA A 47 15.54 -0.57 13.52
N TYR A 48 16.10 -1.71 13.91
CA TYR A 48 17.01 -1.81 15.06
C TYR A 48 18.43 -2.15 14.61
N PHE A 49 19.34 -1.21 14.82
CA PHE A 49 20.72 -1.32 14.39
C PHE A 49 21.65 -1.45 15.61
N LYS A 50 22.62 -2.37 15.52
CA LYS A 50 23.67 -2.57 16.51
C LYS A 50 24.98 -2.00 15.97
N GLY A 51 25.42 -0.89 16.57
CA GLY A 51 26.76 -0.34 16.37
C GLY A 51 27.78 -0.96 17.34
N ALA A 52 28.97 -0.37 17.39
CA ALA A 52 30.06 -0.80 18.26
C ALA A 52 29.73 -0.58 19.74
N SER A 53 29.14 0.57 20.07
CA SER A 53 28.89 1.01 21.46
C SER A 53 27.45 0.78 21.94
N ALA A 54 26.48 0.77 21.02
CA ALA A 54 25.07 0.81 21.37
C ALA A 54 24.18 0.15 20.31
N LYS A 55 23.00 -0.33 20.75
CA LYS A 55 21.88 -0.61 19.85
C LYS A 55 20.94 0.59 19.83
N ARG A 56 20.62 1.09 18.65
CA ARG A 56 19.69 2.20 18.43
C ARG A 56 18.47 1.72 17.62
N ARG A 57 17.34 2.36 17.86
CA ARG A 57 16.10 2.20 17.10
C ARG A 57 15.92 3.43 16.21
N ILE A 58 15.59 3.21 14.94
CA ILE A 58 15.30 4.26 13.96
C ILE A 58 13.87 4.05 13.47
N ILE A 59 13.09 5.13 13.39
CA ILE A 59 11.76 5.13 12.78
C ILE A 59 11.91 5.46 11.29
N LEU A 60 11.41 4.58 10.45
CA LEU A 60 11.42 4.73 8.99
C LEU A 60 10.01 4.56 8.46
N ASP A 61 9.72 5.17 7.32
CA ASP A 61 8.53 4.81 6.53
C ASP A 61 8.56 3.30 6.22
N TRP A 62 7.39 2.66 6.18
CA TRP A 62 7.27 1.23 5.93
C TRP A 62 7.98 0.78 4.65
N ALA A 63 7.80 1.50 3.53
CA ALA A 63 8.42 1.10 2.27
C ALA A 63 9.97 1.17 2.28
N SER A 64 10.59 1.77 3.30
CA SER A 64 12.05 1.70 3.50
C SER A 64 12.53 0.28 3.76
N ILE A 65 11.67 -0.66 4.19
CA ILE A 65 12.07 -2.07 4.33
C ILE A 65 12.59 -2.65 3.02
N HIS A 66 12.25 -2.08 1.86
CA HIS A 66 12.81 -2.45 0.57
C HIS A 66 14.34 -2.52 0.57
N PHE A 67 14.99 -1.61 1.29
CA PHE A 67 16.45 -1.49 1.36
C PHE A 67 17.09 -2.26 2.52
N LEU A 68 16.26 -2.83 3.40
CA LEU A 68 16.69 -3.42 4.66
C LEU A 68 16.78 -4.94 4.55
N SER A 69 17.90 -5.51 4.99
CA SER A 69 18.08 -6.95 5.13
C SER A 69 18.80 -7.25 6.44
N VAL A 70 18.20 -8.12 7.24
CA VAL A 70 18.72 -8.45 8.58
C VAL A 70 20.09 -9.11 8.46
N GLU A 71 20.95 -8.84 9.44
CA GLU A 71 22.36 -9.21 9.50
C GLU A 71 23.30 -8.50 8.50
N LYS A 72 22.80 -7.58 7.66
CA LYS A 72 23.66 -6.70 6.85
C LYS A 72 24.19 -5.51 7.66
N TYR A 73 25.34 -5.01 7.23
CA TYR A 73 25.99 -3.83 7.78
C TYR A 73 25.73 -2.62 6.90
N TYR A 74 25.43 -1.50 7.54
CA TYR A 74 25.16 -0.22 6.91
C TYR A 74 26.12 0.82 7.50
N THR A 75 26.52 1.79 6.67
CA THR A 75 27.47 2.84 7.05
C THR A 75 26.93 4.19 6.59
N ASP A 76 27.06 5.20 7.44
CA ASP A 76 26.63 6.58 7.18
C ASP A 76 25.18 6.68 6.68
N GLY A 77 24.29 5.85 7.23
CA GLY A 77 22.87 5.82 6.85
C GLY A 77 22.58 5.37 5.41
N ASN A 78 23.59 4.92 4.66
CA ASN A 78 23.44 4.54 3.26
C ASN A 78 22.75 3.18 3.12
N LEU A 79 21.46 3.20 2.79
CA LEU A 79 20.65 2.00 2.66
C LEU A 79 20.93 1.19 1.38
N ASN A 80 21.52 1.82 0.37
CA ASN A 80 21.81 1.18 -0.93
C ASN A 80 23.06 0.31 -0.92
N LYS A 81 23.87 0.37 0.16
CA LYS A 81 25.16 -0.31 0.27
C LYS A 81 25.22 -1.25 1.48
N GLY A 82 24.12 -1.95 1.77
CA GLY A 82 24.14 -3.00 2.79
C GLY A 82 25.20 -4.07 2.46
N GLU A 83 26.22 -4.19 3.30
CA GLU A 83 27.32 -5.14 3.15
C GLU A 83 27.05 -6.43 3.94
N THR A 84 27.47 -7.56 3.39
CA THR A 84 27.51 -8.83 4.13
C THR A 84 28.93 -9.05 4.64
N ILE A 85 29.07 -9.37 5.93
CA ILE A 85 30.37 -9.81 6.46
C ILE A 85 30.38 -11.34 6.40
N GLN A 86 31.49 -11.88 5.89
CA GLN A 86 31.75 -13.29 5.57
C GLN A 86 31.14 -14.27 6.60
N ASN A 87 30.42 -15.29 6.08
CA ASN A 87 29.91 -16.53 6.71
C ASN A 87 28.46 -16.89 6.31
N ALA A 88 27.79 -16.08 5.50
CA ALA A 88 26.44 -16.42 5.01
C ALA A 88 26.52 -17.13 3.66
N GLU A 89 26.01 -18.36 3.61
CA GLU A 89 25.95 -19.16 2.40
C GLU A 89 24.75 -18.73 1.55
N VAL A 90 24.92 -18.67 0.24
CA VAL A 90 23.80 -18.47 -0.70
C VAL A 90 23.47 -19.81 -1.32
N ILE A 91 22.23 -20.26 -1.15
CA ILE A 91 21.76 -21.56 -1.65
C ILE A 91 20.44 -21.42 -2.41
N ASP A 92 20.21 -22.34 -3.34
CA ASP A 92 18.90 -22.55 -3.95
C ASP A 92 18.07 -23.50 -3.06
N ILE A 93 16.84 -23.09 -2.73
CA ILE A 93 15.91 -23.81 -1.85
C ILE A 93 14.61 -24.03 -2.59
N ASN A 94 14.22 -25.30 -2.73
CA ASN A 94 12.93 -25.69 -3.28
C ASN A 94 12.00 -26.10 -2.12
N LEU A 95 10.95 -25.33 -1.88
CA LEU A 95 9.90 -25.61 -0.89
C LEU A 95 8.52 -25.81 -1.55
N ASN A 96 8.50 -26.19 -2.83
CA ASN A 96 7.24 -26.47 -3.54
C ASN A 96 6.42 -27.55 -2.82
N GLY A 97 5.12 -27.29 -2.68
CA GLY A 97 4.15 -28.20 -2.04
C GLY A 97 4.41 -28.46 -0.56
N ILE A 98 5.40 -27.79 0.06
CA ILE A 98 5.68 -27.94 1.49
C ILE A 98 4.78 -26.97 2.24
N LYS A 99 3.93 -27.52 3.11
CA LYS A 99 3.06 -26.71 3.97
C LYS A 99 3.89 -25.86 4.91
N ALA A 100 3.64 -24.55 4.91
CA ALA A 100 4.23 -23.64 5.87
C ALA A 100 3.45 -23.68 7.20
N GLU A 101 4.19 -23.61 8.31
CA GLU A 101 3.65 -23.44 9.65
C GLU A 101 3.99 -22.04 10.15
N TYR A 102 2.98 -21.23 10.49
CA TYR A 102 3.18 -19.93 11.13
C TYR A 102 3.58 -20.13 12.60
N LYS A 103 4.68 -19.51 13.04
CA LYS A 103 5.10 -19.49 14.45
C LYS A 103 5.36 -18.08 14.95
N GLU A 104 4.92 -17.86 16.19
CA GLU A 104 5.29 -16.70 17.00
C GLU A 104 6.17 -17.13 18.16
N LYS A 105 7.20 -16.36 18.46
CA LYS A 105 8.03 -16.53 19.65
C LYS A 105 8.21 -15.18 20.33
N ASP A 106 8.05 -15.14 21.65
CA ASP A 106 8.34 -13.92 22.40
C ASP A 106 9.78 -13.47 22.17
N TRP A 107 9.94 -12.17 21.96
CA TRP A 107 11.20 -11.56 21.62
C TRP A 107 11.37 -10.25 22.39
N GLU A 108 12.55 -10.04 22.95
CA GLU A 108 12.87 -8.78 23.64
C GLU A 108 14.03 -8.09 22.96
N ILE A 109 13.82 -6.83 22.60
CA ILE A 109 14.84 -5.99 21.98
C ILE A 109 15.29 -4.95 23.00
N TRP A 110 16.58 -5.00 23.30
CA TRP A 110 17.23 -4.12 24.26
C TRP A 110 18.20 -3.20 23.52
N GLY A 111 18.19 -1.92 23.88
CA GLY A 111 19.12 -0.92 23.39
C GLY A 111 19.15 0.32 24.27
N THR A 112 19.87 1.35 23.83
CA THR A 112 20.10 2.55 24.65
C THR A 112 18.81 3.33 24.82
N GLY A 113 18.29 3.38 26.05
CA GLY A 113 17.07 4.11 26.39
C GLY A 113 15.77 3.40 26.02
N PHE A 114 15.80 2.12 25.64
CA PHE A 114 14.57 1.37 25.36
C PHE A 114 14.69 -0.13 25.68
N LYS A 115 13.57 -0.70 26.11
CA LYS A 115 13.31 -2.13 26.19
C LYS A 115 11.97 -2.39 25.53
N GLU A 116 11.94 -3.22 24.50
CA GLU A 116 10.72 -3.50 23.75
C GLU A 116 10.43 -5.00 23.76
N LYS A 117 9.22 -5.37 24.19
CA LYS A 117 8.70 -6.73 24.07
C LYS A 117 7.91 -6.81 22.77
N THR A 118 8.26 -7.77 21.92
CA THR A 118 7.61 -8.00 20.64
C THR A 118 7.56 -9.50 20.37
N LYS A 119 7.15 -9.89 19.16
CA LYS A 119 7.10 -11.28 18.73
C LYS A 119 7.92 -11.47 17.46
N SER A 120 8.77 -12.48 17.48
CA SER A 120 9.37 -13.01 16.28
C SER A 120 8.35 -13.84 15.53
N LYS A 121 7.97 -13.41 14.33
CA LYS A 121 6.96 -14.06 13.50
C LYS A 121 7.62 -14.66 12.26
N THR A 122 7.40 -15.96 12.05
CA THR A 122 8.09 -16.73 11.02
C THR A 122 7.15 -17.71 10.33
N PHE A 123 7.45 -18.03 9.08
CA PHE A 123 6.97 -19.26 8.44
C PHE A 123 8.05 -20.33 8.51
N ASN A 124 7.62 -21.53 8.86
CA ASN A 124 8.47 -22.69 9.02
C ASN A 124 8.09 -23.80 8.05
N PHE A 125 9.07 -24.37 7.37
CA PHE A 125 8.90 -25.46 6.41
C PHE A 125 9.77 -26.64 6.85
N LEU A 126 9.15 -27.79 7.08
CA LEU A 126 9.88 -29.03 7.38
C LEU A 126 9.99 -29.86 6.10
N LYS A 127 11.21 -30.01 5.59
CA LYS A 127 11.49 -30.80 4.37
C LYS A 127 12.65 -31.75 4.63
N ASN A 128 12.43 -33.04 4.43
CA ASN A 128 13.45 -34.10 4.59
C ASN A 128 14.19 -34.04 5.94
N GLY A 129 13.46 -33.72 7.02
CA GLY A 129 14.03 -33.59 8.37
C GLY A 129 14.82 -32.30 8.63
N VAL A 130 14.86 -31.36 7.69
CA VAL A 130 15.48 -30.03 7.83
C VAL A 130 14.39 -28.98 7.98
N LEU A 131 14.51 -28.14 9.02
CA LEU A 131 13.60 -27.03 9.31
C LEU A 131 14.13 -25.74 8.66
N TYR A 132 13.36 -25.19 7.73
CA TYR A 132 13.62 -23.89 7.11
C TYR A 132 12.74 -22.84 7.78
N THR A 133 13.34 -21.75 8.25
CA THR A 133 12.62 -20.66 8.92
C THR A 133 12.84 -19.35 8.18
N ILE A 134 11.75 -18.67 7.82
CA ILE A 134 11.76 -17.37 7.16
C ILE A 134 10.95 -16.34 7.96
N PRO A 135 11.49 -15.14 8.24
CA PRO A 135 10.72 -14.04 8.82
C PRO A 135 9.57 -13.61 7.91
N ILE A 136 8.39 -13.33 8.46
CA ILE A 136 7.23 -12.92 7.63
C ILE A 136 7.48 -11.61 6.87
N VAL A 137 8.24 -10.68 7.47
CA VAL A 137 8.63 -9.41 6.83
C VAL A 137 9.49 -9.66 5.60
N GLU A 138 10.30 -10.72 5.60
CA GLU A 138 11.12 -11.11 4.45
C GLU A 138 10.27 -11.68 3.32
N VAL A 139 9.22 -12.45 3.63
CA VAL A 139 8.23 -12.87 2.63
C VAL A 139 7.52 -11.67 2.02
N ILE A 140 7.09 -10.69 2.83
CA ILE A 140 6.48 -9.46 2.29
C ILE A 140 7.46 -8.71 1.40
N ARG A 141 8.65 -8.39 1.92
CA ARG A 141 9.67 -7.58 1.23
C ARG A 141 10.14 -8.22 -0.07
N ALA A 142 10.29 -9.54 -0.11
CA ALA A 142 10.92 -10.21 -1.25
C ALA A 142 9.98 -10.96 -2.18
N VAL A 143 8.81 -11.37 -1.69
CA VAL A 143 7.87 -12.22 -2.45
C VAL A 143 6.66 -11.42 -2.86
N LEU A 144 5.95 -10.80 -1.91
CA LEU A 144 4.66 -10.13 -2.17
C LEU A 144 4.81 -8.69 -2.65
N ALA A 145 5.77 -7.94 -2.10
CA ALA A 145 5.92 -6.51 -2.31
C ALA A 145 7.40 -6.12 -2.54
N PRO A 146 8.00 -6.51 -3.69
CA PRO A 146 9.42 -6.30 -3.97
C PRO A 146 9.76 -4.88 -4.42
N ASN A 147 8.85 -3.93 -4.29
CA ASN A 147 9.10 -2.53 -4.67
C ASN A 147 8.27 -1.57 -3.81
N LYS A 148 8.74 -0.32 -3.73
CA LYS A 148 8.15 0.77 -2.96
C LYS A 148 6.63 0.90 -3.17
N PHE A 149 6.18 0.93 -4.43
CA PHE A 149 4.76 1.08 -4.76
C PHE A 149 3.94 -0.06 -4.13
N VAL A 150 4.32 -1.31 -4.37
CA VAL A 150 3.59 -2.47 -3.83
C VAL A 150 3.69 -2.55 -2.31
N LEU A 151 4.81 -2.13 -1.70
CA LEU A 151 4.98 -2.09 -0.24
C LEU A 151 4.03 -1.11 0.44
N ASN A 152 3.79 0.05 -0.14
CA ASN A 152 2.84 0.99 0.43
C ASN A 152 1.39 0.46 0.30
N ARG A 153 1.08 -0.19 -0.81
CA ARG A 153 -0.26 -0.75 -1.08
C ARG A 153 -0.57 -2.03 -0.28
N ILE A 154 0.41 -2.83 0.13
CA ILE A 154 0.15 -4.10 0.84
C ILE A 154 -0.45 -3.90 2.24
N LEU A 155 -0.31 -2.70 2.83
CA LEU A 155 -0.81 -2.38 4.16
C LEU A 155 -2.11 -1.56 4.17
N GLU A 156 -2.66 -1.20 3.01
CA GLU A 156 -3.95 -0.51 2.93
C GLU A 156 -5.07 -1.48 2.53
N MET A 157 -6.31 -1.10 2.80
CA MET A 157 -7.48 -1.91 2.46
C MET A 157 -7.86 -1.61 1.01
N ASP A 158 -7.91 -2.65 0.16
CA ASP A 158 -8.34 -2.62 -1.25
C ASP A 158 -7.63 -1.58 -2.13
N THR A 159 -6.34 -1.80 -2.36
CA THR A 159 -5.41 -0.76 -2.79
C THR A 159 -5.21 -0.60 -4.27
N PHE A 160 -5.58 -1.58 -5.08
CA PHE A 160 -5.27 -1.54 -6.51
C PHE A 160 -6.25 -0.72 -7.34
N GLU A 161 -7.47 -0.54 -6.87
CA GLU A 161 -8.59 0.01 -7.65
C GLU A 161 -8.46 1.51 -7.93
N SER A 162 -7.78 2.23 -7.03
CA SER A 162 -7.43 3.64 -7.26
C SER A 162 -6.42 3.80 -8.42
N TYR A 163 -5.69 2.74 -8.75
CA TYR A 163 -4.57 2.77 -9.68
C TYR A 163 -4.85 2.02 -10.98
N PHE A 164 -5.66 0.96 -10.95
CA PHE A 164 -6.06 0.22 -12.13
C PHE A 164 -7.27 -0.69 -11.88
N THR A 165 -7.94 -1.06 -12.96
CA THR A 165 -8.84 -2.23 -13.02
C THR A 165 -8.22 -3.30 -13.90
N TYR A 166 -8.68 -4.54 -13.78
CA TYR A 166 -8.20 -5.63 -14.61
C TYR A 166 -9.30 -6.64 -14.96
N GLU A 167 -9.15 -7.30 -16.10
CA GLU A 167 -10.05 -8.36 -16.56
C GLU A 167 -9.22 -9.52 -17.14
N MET A 168 -9.67 -10.75 -16.87
CA MET A 168 -9.14 -11.95 -17.50
C MET A 168 -10.12 -12.46 -18.55
N LYS A 169 -9.68 -12.54 -19.80
CA LYS A 169 -10.49 -13.03 -20.91
C LYS A 169 -9.65 -13.82 -21.92
N ASP A 170 -10.09 -15.02 -22.26
CA ASP A 170 -9.46 -15.88 -23.28
C ASP A 170 -7.94 -16.05 -23.11
N GLY A 171 -7.48 -16.24 -21.87
CA GLY A 171 -6.05 -16.35 -21.54
C GLY A 171 -5.27 -15.04 -21.56
N LYS A 172 -5.94 -13.89 -21.72
CA LYS A 172 -5.34 -12.56 -21.75
C LYS A 172 -5.71 -11.77 -20.51
N LEU A 173 -4.74 -11.07 -19.95
CA LEU A 173 -4.91 -10.14 -18.85
C LEU A 173 -4.95 -8.71 -19.39
N ASP A 174 -6.09 -8.05 -19.28
CA ASP A 174 -6.23 -6.64 -19.62
C ASP A 174 -6.12 -5.82 -18.34
N ILE A 175 -5.18 -4.86 -18.28
CA ILE A 175 -4.97 -3.96 -17.14
C ILE A 175 -5.18 -2.53 -17.59
N HIS A 176 -6.19 -1.87 -17.01
CA HIS A 176 -6.55 -0.49 -17.30
C HIS A 176 -6.11 0.41 -16.15
N PHE A 177 -4.95 1.04 -16.31
CA PHE A 177 -4.40 1.96 -15.32
C PHE A 177 -5.10 3.33 -15.36
N THR A 178 -5.25 3.94 -14.19
CA THR A 178 -5.67 5.34 -14.02
C THR A 178 -4.47 6.28 -14.15
N SER A 179 -4.69 7.60 -14.16
CA SER A 179 -3.62 8.60 -14.12
C SER A 179 -2.82 8.58 -12.82
N GLU A 180 -3.31 7.88 -11.80
CA GLU A 180 -2.66 7.79 -10.48
C GLU A 180 -1.56 6.73 -10.45
N TYR A 181 -1.54 5.81 -11.42
CA TYR A 181 -0.43 4.90 -11.58
C TYR A 181 0.72 5.61 -12.30
N GLU A 182 1.91 5.61 -11.72
CA GLU A 182 3.00 6.40 -12.30
C GLU A 182 3.53 5.76 -13.61
N PRO A 183 3.68 6.51 -14.73
CA PRO A 183 4.11 5.95 -16.02
C PRO A 183 5.41 5.15 -15.99
N LYS A 184 6.34 5.49 -15.10
CA LYS A 184 7.62 4.78 -14.93
C LYS A 184 7.46 3.37 -14.37
N LEU A 185 6.36 3.09 -13.68
CA LEU A 185 6.02 1.76 -13.18
C LEU A 185 5.51 0.84 -14.29
N LEU A 186 5.28 1.34 -15.51
CA LEU A 186 4.89 0.54 -16.68
C LEU A 186 6.06 -0.24 -17.31
N LYS A 187 7.10 -0.57 -16.54
CA LYS A 187 8.20 -1.42 -17.00
C LYS A 187 7.83 -2.90 -16.91
N SER A 188 8.41 -3.71 -17.79
CA SER A 188 8.01 -5.11 -17.95
C SER A 188 8.14 -5.92 -16.67
N GLU A 189 9.19 -5.70 -15.87
CA GLU A 189 9.39 -6.40 -14.60
C GLU A 189 8.30 -6.07 -13.56
N LYS A 190 7.83 -4.82 -13.52
CA LYS A 190 6.77 -4.37 -12.62
C LYS A 190 5.41 -4.89 -13.07
N ILE A 191 5.14 -4.82 -14.38
CA ILE A 191 3.92 -5.37 -14.99
C ILE A 191 3.86 -6.89 -14.78
N ASN A 192 4.96 -7.62 -15.00
CA ASN A 192 5.01 -9.07 -14.78
C ASN A 192 4.77 -9.43 -13.32
N HIS A 193 5.33 -8.67 -12.38
CA HIS A 193 5.09 -8.90 -10.97
C HIS A 193 3.63 -8.65 -10.59
N LEU A 194 3.05 -7.56 -11.09
CA LEU A 194 1.65 -7.25 -10.87
C LEU A 194 0.74 -8.33 -11.48
N ALA A 195 0.97 -8.70 -12.74
CA ALA A 195 0.22 -9.76 -13.42
C ALA A 195 0.34 -11.09 -12.68
N TRP A 196 1.51 -11.40 -12.12
CA TRP A 196 1.67 -12.59 -11.27
C TRP A 196 0.76 -12.56 -10.04
N ILE A 197 0.66 -11.42 -9.34
CA ILE A 197 -0.28 -11.28 -8.21
C ILE A 197 -1.72 -11.47 -8.71
N LEU A 198 -2.14 -10.73 -9.74
CA LEU A 198 -3.52 -10.69 -10.21
C LEU A 198 -4.02 -12.03 -10.78
N THR A 199 -3.13 -12.80 -11.41
CA THR A 199 -3.49 -14.06 -12.07
C THR A 199 -3.36 -15.29 -11.16
N ASN A 200 -2.83 -15.13 -9.94
CA ASN A 200 -2.68 -16.20 -8.98
C ASN A 200 -3.52 -15.91 -7.73
N ILE A 201 -4.69 -16.54 -7.63
CA ILE A 201 -5.66 -16.25 -6.57
C ILE A 201 -5.10 -16.45 -5.15
N SER A 202 -4.22 -17.44 -4.95
CA SER A 202 -3.55 -17.67 -3.67
C SER A 202 -2.59 -16.53 -3.32
N VAL A 203 -1.85 -16.01 -4.30
CA VAL A 203 -0.94 -14.86 -4.12
C VAL A 203 -1.74 -13.60 -3.80
N LEU A 204 -2.81 -13.34 -4.55
CA LEU A 204 -3.69 -12.19 -4.32
C LEU A 204 -4.35 -12.25 -2.93
N ARG A 205 -4.80 -13.43 -2.50
CA ARG A 205 -5.33 -13.66 -1.15
C ARG A 205 -4.29 -13.38 -0.07
N MET A 206 -3.07 -13.89 -0.23
CA MET A 206 -1.97 -13.58 0.68
C MET A 206 -1.74 -12.07 0.75
N PHE A 207 -1.62 -11.41 -0.42
CA PHE A 207 -1.40 -9.97 -0.52
C PHE A 207 -2.46 -9.17 0.25
N ASN A 208 -3.75 -9.42 -0.02
CA ASN A 208 -4.85 -8.71 0.61
C ASN A 208 -4.95 -8.99 2.12
N SER A 209 -4.65 -10.23 2.55
CA SER A 209 -4.72 -10.60 3.97
C SER A 209 -3.70 -9.87 4.84
N VAL A 210 -2.56 -9.44 4.30
CA VAL A 210 -1.56 -8.67 5.06
C VAL A 210 -2.16 -7.36 5.56
N GLY A 211 -2.73 -6.56 4.65
CA GLY A 211 -3.38 -5.30 5.01
C GLY A 211 -4.57 -5.56 5.92
N GLN A 212 -5.43 -6.52 5.57
CA GLN A 212 -6.60 -6.88 6.36
C GLN A 212 -6.25 -7.22 7.81
N ASP A 213 -5.29 -8.11 8.06
CA ASP A 213 -4.93 -8.55 9.42
C ASP A 213 -4.27 -7.42 10.23
N VAL A 214 -3.46 -6.57 9.58
CA VAL A 214 -2.89 -5.38 10.22
C VAL A 214 -4.00 -4.41 10.65
N TRP A 215 -5.01 -4.17 9.81
CA TRP A 215 -6.14 -3.30 10.15
C TRP A 215 -7.14 -3.92 11.15
N GLU A 216 -7.42 -5.22 11.02
CA GLU A 216 -8.43 -5.91 11.83
C GLU A 216 -7.89 -6.35 13.19
N MET A 217 -6.63 -6.76 13.27
CA MET A 217 -6.04 -7.39 14.46
C MET A 217 -4.87 -6.61 15.07
N ASP A 218 -4.44 -5.50 14.44
CA ASP A 218 -3.26 -4.73 14.84
C ASP A 218 -2.00 -5.61 14.93
N LYS A 219 -1.91 -6.58 14.00
CA LYS A 219 -0.84 -7.58 13.96
C LYS A 219 -0.49 -7.89 12.53
N LEU A 220 0.82 -7.88 12.22
CA LEU A 220 1.31 -8.43 10.96
C LEU A 220 1.19 -9.96 11.01
N LYS A 221 0.15 -10.52 10.40
CA LYS A 221 -0.09 -11.96 10.27
C LYS A 221 -0.77 -12.20 8.93
N PHE A 222 -0.54 -13.37 8.35
CA PHE A 222 -1.24 -13.86 7.16
C PHE A 222 -0.93 -15.34 6.98
N ASP A 223 -1.77 -16.03 6.21
CA ASP A 223 -1.53 -17.42 5.84
C ASP A 223 -0.58 -17.52 4.64
N PHE A 224 0.30 -18.52 4.63
CA PHE A 224 1.16 -18.80 3.49
C PHE A 224 0.46 -19.76 2.53
N LEU A 225 0.11 -19.28 1.34
CA LEU A 225 -0.71 -19.98 0.36
C LEU A 225 0.03 -20.31 -0.95
N LEU A 226 1.35 -20.12 -1.03
CA LEU A 226 2.11 -20.42 -2.24
C LEU A 226 2.43 -21.92 -2.33
N ASP A 227 1.88 -22.58 -3.35
CA ASP A 227 2.25 -23.97 -3.67
C ASP A 227 3.60 -24.05 -4.39
N ARG A 228 3.95 -23.02 -5.17
CA ARG A 228 5.24 -22.89 -5.85
C ARG A 228 6.12 -21.88 -5.14
N PHE A 229 7.11 -22.38 -4.40
CA PHE A 229 8.05 -21.57 -3.64
C PHE A 229 9.47 -22.09 -3.82
N ASN A 230 10.13 -21.61 -4.87
CA ASN A 230 11.56 -21.83 -5.13
C ASN A 230 12.30 -20.52 -4.96
N ILE A 231 13.29 -20.48 -4.08
CA ILE A 231 14.03 -19.26 -3.78
C ILE A 231 15.53 -19.50 -3.87
N ARG A 232 16.26 -18.45 -4.25
CA ARG A 232 17.68 -18.34 -3.93
C ARG A 232 17.80 -17.43 -2.72
N ALA A 233 18.46 -17.90 -1.67
CA ALA A 233 18.51 -17.18 -0.41
C ALA A 233 19.88 -17.24 0.26
N ARG A 234 20.21 -16.14 0.93
CA ARG A 234 21.29 -16.08 1.91
C ARG A 234 20.79 -16.67 3.23
N VAL A 235 21.51 -17.65 3.75
CA VAL A 235 21.09 -18.43 4.91
C VAL A 235 22.15 -18.49 6.01
N GLU A 236 21.68 -18.75 7.23
CA GLU A 236 22.49 -19.28 8.32
C GLU A 236 22.10 -20.74 8.53
N LYS A 237 23.05 -21.66 8.35
CA LYS A 237 22.86 -23.10 8.58
C LYS A 237 23.37 -23.51 9.96
N LYS A 238 22.59 -24.32 10.67
CA LYS A 238 22.97 -24.99 11.93
C LYS A 238 22.37 -26.38 11.95
N ASP A 239 23.17 -27.42 11.67
CA ASP A 239 22.71 -28.81 11.63
C ASP A 239 21.41 -28.98 10.79
N LYS A 240 20.31 -29.44 11.40
CA LYS A 240 19.00 -29.63 10.75
C LYS A 240 18.14 -28.35 10.69
N PHE A 241 18.74 -27.18 10.86
CA PHE A 241 18.06 -25.89 10.88
C PHE A 241 18.69 -24.90 9.89
N ILE A 242 17.86 -24.32 9.03
CA ILE A 242 18.26 -23.32 8.04
C ILE A 242 17.43 -22.06 8.25
N ARG A 243 18.05 -21.00 8.72
CA ARG A 243 17.42 -19.68 8.85
C ARG A 243 17.67 -18.87 7.59
N ILE A 244 16.59 -18.51 6.89
CA ILE A 244 16.63 -17.63 5.73
C ILE A 244 16.77 -16.18 6.24
N LEU A 245 17.90 -15.54 5.89
CA LEU A 245 18.20 -14.17 6.28
C LEU A 245 17.77 -13.17 5.21
N GLU A 246 17.85 -13.57 3.94
CA GLU A 246 17.50 -12.74 2.79
C GLU A 246 17.18 -13.62 1.58
N ILE A 247 16.01 -13.41 0.98
CA ILE A 247 15.68 -13.90 -0.35
C ILE A 247 16.32 -12.95 -1.36
N ILE A 248 17.11 -13.55 -2.25
CA ILE A 248 17.82 -12.87 -3.34
C ILE A 248 17.05 -13.08 -4.65
N ALA A 249 16.40 -14.24 -4.81
CA ALA A 249 15.56 -14.51 -5.97
C ALA A 249 14.35 -15.38 -5.62
N LEU A 250 13.25 -15.14 -6.34
CA LEU A 250 12.11 -16.04 -6.42
C LEU A 250 12.08 -16.62 -7.84
N ASN A 251 12.29 -17.93 -7.91
CA ASN A 251 12.49 -18.65 -9.16
C ASN A 251 11.21 -19.38 -9.57
N LYS A 252 11.07 -19.62 -10.88
CA LYS A 252 9.99 -20.44 -11.44
C LYS A 252 8.58 -19.93 -11.12
N LYS A 253 8.39 -18.61 -11.22
CA LYS A 253 7.06 -18.01 -11.13
C LYS A 253 6.25 -18.32 -12.39
N GLU A 254 4.96 -18.56 -12.25
CA GLU A 254 4.03 -18.71 -13.36
C GLU A 254 3.01 -17.57 -13.35
N ILE A 255 2.91 -16.84 -14.46
CA ILE A 255 1.82 -15.89 -14.70
C ILE A 255 0.75 -16.65 -15.46
N ASN A 256 -0.47 -16.74 -14.91
CA ASN A 256 -1.58 -17.50 -15.53
C ASN A 256 -2.28 -16.65 -16.60
N ALA A 257 -1.50 -16.11 -17.53
CA ALA A 257 -1.93 -15.36 -18.70
C ALA A 257 -0.89 -15.52 -19.82
N GLU A 258 -1.34 -15.58 -21.06
CA GLU A 258 -0.47 -15.71 -22.23
C GLU A 258 -0.03 -14.34 -22.76
N GLU A 259 -0.94 -13.38 -22.72
CA GLU A 259 -0.74 -12.00 -23.11
C GLU A 259 -1.21 -11.06 -22.00
N ILE A 260 -0.53 -9.92 -21.86
CA ILE A 260 -0.93 -8.82 -20.97
C ILE A 260 -1.15 -7.59 -21.84
N ASN A 261 -2.37 -7.07 -21.90
CA ASN A 261 -2.66 -5.78 -22.52
C ASN A 261 -2.65 -4.68 -21.47
N VAL A 262 -1.83 -3.65 -21.70
CA VAL A 262 -1.64 -2.53 -20.77
C VAL A 262 -2.21 -1.27 -21.39
N PHE A 263 -3.20 -0.68 -20.71
CA PHE A 263 -3.82 0.59 -21.06
C PHE A 263 -3.48 1.62 -19.98
N HIS A 264 -2.96 2.78 -20.36
CA HIS A 264 -2.62 3.83 -19.41
C HIS A 264 -2.73 5.21 -20.09
N PRO A 265 -3.25 6.26 -19.43
CA PRO A 265 -3.44 7.59 -20.03
C PRO A 265 -2.19 8.22 -20.67
N SER A 266 -1.00 7.91 -20.16
CA SER A 266 0.28 8.38 -20.73
C SER A 266 0.73 7.66 -22.01
N LEU A 267 0.10 6.54 -22.38
CA LEU A 267 0.41 5.78 -23.60
C LEU A 267 -0.33 6.40 -24.79
N GLU A 268 0.18 7.52 -25.29
CA GLU A 268 -0.42 8.25 -26.41
C GLU A 268 0.43 8.11 -27.69
N GLU A 269 -0.18 8.23 -28.86
CA GLU A 269 0.54 8.35 -30.14
C GLU A 269 1.17 9.75 -30.26
N SER A 270 2.47 9.83 -30.48
CA SER A 270 3.15 11.12 -30.64
C SER A 270 3.05 11.61 -32.10
N ILE A 271 2.48 12.79 -32.30
CA ILE A 271 2.44 13.49 -33.59
C ILE A 271 3.39 14.68 -33.49
N SER A 272 4.37 14.76 -34.39
CA SER A 272 5.28 15.90 -34.48
C SER A 272 4.55 17.10 -35.10
N SER A 273 4.61 18.25 -34.43
CA SER A 273 4.18 19.54 -34.99
C SER A 273 5.41 20.45 -35.20
N ASN A 274 5.35 21.28 -36.25
CA ASN A 274 6.33 22.33 -36.51
C ASN A 274 6.15 23.57 -35.59
N ASP A 275 5.09 23.60 -34.79
CA ASP A 275 4.85 24.64 -33.79
C ASP A 275 5.96 24.69 -32.73
N THR A 276 6.25 25.88 -32.22
CA THR A 276 7.26 26.10 -31.18
C THR A 276 6.79 25.63 -29.80
N LYS A 277 7.75 25.17 -28.96
CA LYS A 277 7.48 24.73 -27.59
C LYS A 277 6.86 25.88 -26.80
N LYS A 278 5.73 25.60 -26.13
CA LYS A 278 5.11 26.60 -25.24
C LYS A 278 5.90 26.81 -23.95
N ARG A 279 6.62 25.78 -23.48
CA ARG A 279 7.35 25.77 -22.20
C ARG A 279 8.59 24.89 -22.29
N LYS A 280 9.64 25.26 -21.57
CA LYS A 280 10.87 24.48 -21.33
C LYS A 280 11.10 24.42 -19.83
N TYR A 281 11.40 23.23 -19.31
CA TYR A 281 11.77 23.05 -17.91
C TYR A 281 13.27 22.78 -17.84
N ILE A 282 13.97 23.51 -16.98
CA ILE A 282 15.37 23.31 -16.66
C ILE A 282 15.39 22.83 -15.21
N SER A 283 15.70 21.55 -15.00
CA SER A 283 15.86 21.02 -13.64
C SER A 283 17.25 21.36 -13.13
N ASN A 284 17.33 22.14 -12.05
CA ASN A 284 18.52 22.21 -11.21
C ASN A 284 18.49 21.03 -10.23
N ASN A 285 18.47 19.79 -10.76
CA ASN A 285 18.67 18.64 -9.91
C ASN A 285 20.15 18.64 -9.51
N GLY A 286 20.44 19.05 -8.27
CA GLY A 286 21.76 18.88 -7.69
C GLY A 286 22.12 17.39 -7.77
N LYS A 287 23.14 17.06 -8.55
CA LYS A 287 23.74 15.72 -8.54
C LYS A 287 24.30 15.50 -7.13
N GLY A 288 23.57 14.77 -6.30
CA GLY A 288 23.89 14.57 -4.89
C GLY A 288 23.10 13.42 -4.29
N ASP A 289 23.53 12.99 -3.12
CA ASP A 289 22.84 11.94 -2.38
C ASP A 289 21.42 12.38 -1.96
N ARG A 290 20.53 11.40 -1.84
CA ARG A 290 19.12 11.61 -1.48
C ARG A 290 18.93 11.29 0.00
N GLU A 291 18.44 12.26 0.76
CA GLU A 291 18.19 12.09 2.19
C GLU A 291 16.75 11.61 2.43
N LEU A 292 16.60 10.50 3.15
CA LEU A 292 15.33 10.01 3.66
C LEU A 292 15.02 10.70 4.98
N ASP A 293 13.88 11.38 5.00
CA ASP A 293 13.34 12.04 6.17
C ASP A 293 11.92 11.53 6.46
N SER A 294 11.81 10.69 7.48
CA SER A 294 10.56 10.10 7.96
C SER A 294 9.58 11.14 8.51
N ASP A 295 10.07 12.33 8.89
CA ASP A 295 9.26 13.40 9.48
C ASP A 295 8.63 14.32 8.43
N THR A 296 9.07 14.23 7.16
CA THR A 296 8.43 14.97 6.04
C THR A 296 7.06 14.39 5.71
N ASP A 297 6.19 15.15 5.04
CA ASP A 297 4.93 14.66 4.49
C ASP A 297 5.15 13.63 3.37
N GLY A 298 4.11 12.85 3.05
CA GLY A 298 4.08 11.84 1.99
C GLY A 298 4.38 12.49 0.64
N SER A 299 5.10 11.78 -0.24
CA SER A 299 5.53 12.41 -1.49
C SER A 299 4.40 12.44 -2.51
N THR A 300 3.96 13.65 -2.87
CA THR A 300 3.06 13.92 -4.02
C THR A 300 3.82 14.04 -5.36
N LYS A 301 5.16 14.05 -5.30
CA LYS A 301 6.04 14.21 -6.47
C LYS A 301 6.47 12.84 -6.98
N GLU A 302 6.71 12.77 -8.30
CA GLU A 302 7.21 11.57 -8.99
C GLU A 302 8.34 10.91 -8.17
N SER A 303 8.06 9.74 -7.62
CA SER A 303 9.00 9.00 -6.78
C SER A 303 10.31 8.68 -7.54
N ASP A 304 11.41 9.39 -7.28
CA ASP A 304 12.65 9.09 -8.01
C ASP A 304 13.02 7.61 -7.81
N GLU A 305 13.04 6.82 -8.89
CA GLU A 305 13.37 5.39 -8.82
C GLU A 305 14.82 5.24 -8.39
N ILE A 306 15.04 4.92 -7.12
CA ILE A 306 16.38 4.59 -6.62
C ILE A 306 16.61 3.13 -6.95
N ASN A 307 17.52 2.91 -7.90
CA ASN A 307 17.92 1.59 -8.35
C ASN A 307 18.65 0.85 -7.21
N THR A 308 18.00 -0.13 -6.59
CA THR A 308 18.50 -0.85 -5.41
C THR A 308 18.39 -2.35 -5.59
N PHE A 309 19.15 -3.10 -4.76
CA PHE A 309 19.33 -4.56 -4.78
C PHE A 309 18.10 -5.29 -5.32
N MET A 310 18.08 -5.53 -6.64
CA MET A 310 16.93 -6.14 -7.28
C MET A 310 16.87 -7.59 -6.84
N ILE A 311 15.92 -7.89 -5.97
CA ILE A 311 15.44 -9.25 -5.78
C ILE A 311 15.02 -9.75 -7.16
N SER A 312 15.66 -10.82 -7.63
CA SER A 312 15.38 -11.36 -8.96
C SER A 312 14.04 -12.10 -8.92
N HIS A 313 13.14 -11.77 -9.83
CA HIS A 313 11.91 -12.54 -10.04
C HIS A 313 11.99 -13.20 -11.40
N GLU A 314 12.17 -14.52 -11.40
CA GLU A 314 12.32 -15.31 -12.61
C GLU A 314 11.02 -16.06 -12.91
N TYR A 315 10.58 -15.99 -14.16
CA TYR A 315 9.32 -16.56 -14.62
C TYR A 315 9.61 -17.75 -15.54
N GLU A 316 8.84 -18.84 -15.41
CA GLU A 316 8.95 -20.00 -16.31
C GLU A 316 8.56 -19.63 -17.74
N ARG A 317 7.52 -18.79 -17.87
CA ARG A 317 7.08 -18.18 -19.13
C ARG A 317 6.85 -16.70 -18.89
N ILE A 318 7.43 -15.86 -19.74
CA ILE A 318 7.15 -14.42 -19.75
C ILE A 318 6.03 -14.17 -20.77
N PRO A 319 4.86 -13.65 -20.34
CA PRO A 319 3.77 -13.34 -21.27
C PRO A 319 4.13 -12.16 -22.17
N LYS A 320 3.49 -12.09 -23.33
CA LYS A 320 3.66 -10.98 -24.26
C LYS A 320 2.97 -9.73 -23.72
N ILE A 321 3.71 -8.66 -23.45
CA ILE A 321 3.15 -7.39 -22.98
C ILE A 321 2.84 -6.48 -24.18
N ASN A 322 1.57 -6.17 -24.39
CA ASN A 322 1.08 -5.26 -25.42
C ASN A 322 0.66 -3.94 -24.78
N LYS A 323 1.46 -2.88 -24.95
CA LYS A 323 1.08 -1.52 -24.52
C LYS A 323 0.15 -0.89 -25.55
N LYS A 324 -1.12 -0.76 -25.22
CA LYS A 324 -2.15 -0.21 -26.09
C LYS A 324 -2.12 1.31 -25.98
N LYS A 325 -1.84 1.97 -27.10
CA LYS A 325 -1.85 3.43 -27.16
C LYS A 325 -3.27 3.92 -27.40
N THR A 326 -3.69 4.91 -26.63
CA THR A 326 -5.00 5.56 -26.74
C THR A 326 -4.80 7.07 -26.68
N GLY A 327 -5.28 7.81 -27.67
CA GLY A 327 -5.11 9.28 -27.75
C GLY A 327 -3.87 9.74 -28.52
N ARG A 328 -3.77 11.06 -28.75
CA ARG A 328 -2.73 11.71 -29.56
C ARG A 328 -2.05 12.82 -28.77
N LYS A 329 -0.72 12.76 -28.67
CA LYS A 329 0.14 13.76 -28.05
C LYS A 329 0.86 14.57 -29.12
N ILE A 330 0.68 15.89 -29.13
CA ILE A 330 1.45 16.76 -30.01
C ILE A 330 2.83 17.02 -29.38
N ARG A 331 3.90 16.60 -30.06
CA ARG A 331 5.28 16.93 -29.70
C ARG A 331 5.75 18.13 -30.53
N ARG A 332 6.15 19.19 -29.83
CA ARG A 332 6.77 20.40 -30.38
C ARG A 332 8.26 20.37 -30.07
N SER A 333 9.13 20.45 -31.08
CA SER A 333 10.58 20.29 -30.91
C SER A 333 11.36 21.60 -30.99
N THR A 334 10.83 22.61 -31.68
CA THR A 334 11.48 23.91 -31.92
C THR A 334 11.30 24.89 -30.76
N GLU A 335 12.35 25.62 -30.41
CA GLU A 335 12.36 26.64 -29.35
C GLU A 335 12.47 28.04 -29.99
N ASP A 336 11.79 29.02 -29.41
CA ASP A 336 11.79 30.41 -29.88
C ASP A 336 11.81 31.40 -28.69
N LYS A 337 11.73 32.70 -29.00
CA LYS A 337 11.69 33.78 -28.01
C LYS A 337 10.45 33.75 -27.10
N ASN A 338 9.39 33.02 -27.48
CA ASN A 338 8.14 32.90 -26.74
C ASN A 338 8.08 31.64 -25.87
N THR A 339 9.09 30.77 -25.93
CA THR A 339 9.19 29.54 -25.13
C THR A 339 9.49 29.90 -23.67
N LYS A 340 8.50 29.77 -22.78
CA LYS A 340 8.67 30.09 -21.35
C LYS A 340 9.57 29.07 -20.66
N THR A 341 10.66 29.52 -20.04
CA THR A 341 11.59 28.68 -19.29
C THR A 341 11.23 28.67 -17.80
N TYR A 342 11.11 27.49 -17.21
CA TYR A 342 10.84 27.28 -15.80
C TYR A 342 12.03 26.54 -15.18
N VAL A 343 12.61 27.11 -14.11
CA VAL A 343 13.65 26.44 -13.31
C VAL A 343 12.96 25.68 -12.19
N LEU A 344 13.24 24.38 -12.08
CA LEU A 344 12.76 23.53 -10.99
C LEU A 344 13.91 23.33 -10.00
N ASP A 345 13.78 23.88 -8.79
CA ASP A 345 14.67 23.63 -7.67
C ASP A 345 14.14 22.48 -6.80
N SER A 346 15.06 21.62 -6.32
CA SER A 346 14.77 20.42 -5.53
C SER A 346 15.72 20.34 -4.33
N ASN A 347 15.17 20.28 -3.11
CA ASN A 347 15.96 20.27 -1.86
C ASN A 347 16.54 18.88 -1.47
N ASN A 348 16.63 17.91 -2.39
CA ASN A 348 17.15 16.53 -2.21
C ASN A 348 16.57 15.67 -1.05
N LEU A 349 15.71 16.22 -0.20
CA LEU A 349 14.92 15.51 0.80
C LEU A 349 13.84 14.65 0.12
N ARG A 350 13.64 13.42 0.63
CA ARG A 350 12.68 12.44 0.11
C ARG A 350 12.05 11.65 1.26
N THR A 351 10.86 11.12 1.02
CA THR A 351 10.19 10.11 1.86
C THR A 351 9.93 8.85 1.03
N THR A 352 9.89 7.69 1.67
CA THR A 352 9.43 6.45 1.04
C THR A 352 7.92 6.19 1.21
N ALA A 353 7.23 6.99 2.00
CA ALA A 353 5.76 7.04 1.95
C ALA A 353 5.31 7.73 0.64
N ASP A 354 4.26 7.20 0.02
CA ASP A 354 3.58 7.82 -1.13
C ASP A 354 2.34 8.63 -0.73
N THR A 355 1.77 8.37 0.45
CA THR A 355 0.65 9.12 1.04
C THR A 355 0.92 9.39 2.54
N GLY A 356 0.23 10.38 3.13
CA GLY A 356 0.37 10.79 4.54
C GLY A 356 1.02 12.17 4.70
N GLY A 357 0.99 12.76 5.90
CA GLY A 357 1.22 14.20 6.07
C GLY A 357 -0.05 15.06 6.08
N GLU A 358 0.06 16.36 6.33
CA GLU A 358 -1.10 17.28 6.41
C GLU A 358 -1.74 17.54 5.03
N ASP A 359 -0.96 17.40 3.94
CA ASP A 359 -1.35 17.96 2.63
C ASP A 359 -1.82 16.98 1.53
N LEU A 360 -1.79 15.64 1.69
CA LEU A 360 -2.39 14.77 0.67
C LEU A 360 -2.74 13.36 1.16
N VAL A 361 -4.01 13.01 1.01
CA VAL A 361 -4.64 11.88 1.69
C VAL A 361 -5.41 11.00 0.69
N ARG A 362 -4.97 9.74 0.49
CA ARG A 362 -5.73 8.72 -0.25
C ARG A 362 -5.73 7.40 0.51
N GLY A 363 -6.93 6.81 0.63
CA GLY A 363 -7.32 5.79 1.59
C GLY A 363 -8.64 6.20 2.27
N LEU A 364 -9.36 5.28 2.92
CA LEU A 364 -10.59 5.56 3.69
C LEU A 364 -10.33 6.69 4.71
N GLU A 365 -10.54 7.93 4.34
CA GLU A 365 -10.25 9.11 5.16
C GLU A 365 -11.45 10.05 5.10
N PHE A 366 -11.91 10.42 6.28
CA PHE A 366 -13.02 11.35 6.47
C PHE A 366 -12.61 12.72 5.90
N ARG A 367 -13.32 13.19 4.88
CA ARG A 367 -13.13 14.50 4.26
C ARG A 367 -14.21 15.47 4.73
N ASN A 368 -13.91 16.76 4.61
CA ASN A 368 -14.92 17.78 4.87
C ASN A 368 -16.07 17.67 3.86
N LEU A 369 -17.30 17.77 4.35
CA LEU A 369 -18.51 17.62 3.53
C LEU A 369 -18.65 18.69 2.43
N ALA A 370 -18.00 19.84 2.58
CA ALA A 370 -18.02 20.93 1.60
C ALA A 370 -17.26 20.61 0.30
N GLU A 371 -16.30 19.68 0.34
CA GLU A 371 -15.42 19.37 -0.80
C GLU A 371 -15.99 18.30 -1.75
N ILE A 372 -17.10 17.67 -1.36
CA ILE A 372 -17.69 16.55 -2.10
C ILE A 372 -18.48 17.07 -3.30
N LYS A 373 -18.13 16.58 -4.49
CA LYS A 373 -18.96 16.71 -5.71
C LYS A 373 -20.06 15.65 -5.71
N VAL A 374 -21.21 16.07 -6.19
CA VAL A 374 -22.54 15.62 -5.79
C VAL A 374 -23.20 14.95 -7.01
N GLY A 375 -23.56 13.66 -6.93
CA GLY A 375 -24.22 12.92 -8.01
C GLY A 375 -24.51 11.43 -7.69
N GLY A 376 -25.53 10.86 -8.34
CA GLY A 376 -25.94 9.44 -8.18
C GLY A 376 -26.98 9.19 -7.07
N GLU A 377 -27.20 7.93 -6.68
CA GLU A 377 -28.22 7.57 -5.67
C GLU A 377 -27.86 8.09 -4.26
N LEU A 378 -26.57 8.22 -3.96
CA LEU A 378 -26.08 8.71 -2.66
C LEU A 378 -26.28 10.22 -2.47
N GLN A 379 -26.79 10.92 -3.48
CA GLN A 379 -27.09 12.34 -3.47
C GLN A 379 -27.93 12.77 -2.27
N GLU A 380 -29.04 12.06 -2.06
CA GLU A 380 -29.99 12.39 -1.01
C GLU A 380 -29.37 12.22 0.38
N PHE A 381 -28.50 11.22 0.55
CA PHE A 381 -27.78 11.00 1.79
C PHE A 381 -26.79 12.13 2.08
N ILE A 382 -26.07 12.63 1.07
CA ILE A 382 -25.17 13.77 1.20
C ILE A 382 -25.96 15.04 1.59
N GLU A 383 -27.14 15.24 1.00
CA GLU A 383 -28.02 16.36 1.38
C GLU A 383 -28.48 16.27 2.84
N VAL A 384 -28.82 15.08 3.31
CA VAL A 384 -29.15 14.84 4.73
C VAL A 384 -27.96 15.20 5.63
N LEU A 385 -26.74 14.78 5.29
CA LEU A 385 -25.54 15.14 6.06
C LEU A 385 -25.32 16.67 6.10
N LYS A 386 -25.55 17.36 4.97
CA LYS A 386 -25.40 18.83 4.89
C LYS A 386 -26.45 19.57 5.71
N LEU A 387 -27.65 19.00 5.84
CA LEU A 387 -28.70 19.56 6.70
C LEU A 387 -28.45 19.24 8.18
N LEU A 388 -27.85 18.09 8.49
CA LEU A 388 -27.43 17.73 9.84
C LEU A 388 -26.32 18.65 10.36
N GLU A 389 -25.31 18.94 9.54
CA GLU A 389 -24.20 19.85 9.89
C GLU A 389 -24.68 21.24 10.33
N LYS A 390 -25.85 21.68 9.84
CA LYS A 390 -26.47 22.97 10.22
C LYS A 390 -27.21 22.95 11.56
N ARG A 391 -27.31 21.80 12.24
CA ARG A 391 -28.02 21.68 13.54
C ARG A 391 -27.11 22.14 14.67
N GLN A 392 -27.66 22.94 15.58
CA GLN A 392 -26.90 23.54 16.68
C GLN A 392 -26.23 22.55 17.65
N THR A 393 -26.60 21.27 17.67
CA THR A 393 -25.97 20.27 18.57
C THR A 393 -24.86 19.46 17.88
N ILE A 394 -24.66 19.65 16.58
CA ILE A 394 -23.65 18.98 15.77
C ILE A 394 -22.49 19.94 15.60
N LYS A 395 -21.28 19.49 15.95
CA LYS A 395 -20.04 20.27 15.86
C LYS A 395 -19.43 20.19 14.47
N ILE A 396 -19.33 18.98 13.92
CA ILE A 396 -18.77 18.74 12.58
C ILE A 396 -19.34 17.46 11.98
N VAL A 397 -19.45 17.45 10.65
CA VAL A 397 -19.79 16.26 9.87
C VAL A 397 -18.70 16.01 8.85
N ASP A 398 -18.04 14.85 8.97
CA ASP A 398 -17.07 14.39 7.98
C ASP A 398 -17.65 13.23 7.18
N ILE A 399 -17.14 13.02 5.97
CA ILE A 399 -17.67 11.99 5.07
C ILE A 399 -16.56 11.17 4.38
N ILE A 400 -16.79 9.87 4.25
CA ILE A 400 -16.06 8.99 3.33
C ILE A 400 -17.01 8.59 2.22
N MET A 401 -16.54 8.60 0.97
CA MET A 401 -17.24 8.00 -0.16
C MET A 401 -16.26 7.14 -0.96
N ASP A 402 -16.61 5.90 -1.22
CA ASP A 402 -15.81 4.98 -2.01
C ASP A 402 -16.67 3.87 -2.64
N ASN A 403 -16.05 2.92 -3.34
CA ASN A 403 -16.69 1.74 -3.90
C ASN A 403 -16.65 0.57 -2.90
N LEU A 404 -17.72 -0.25 -2.86
CA LEU A 404 -17.72 -1.48 -2.06
C LEU A 404 -16.59 -2.42 -2.49
N PRO A 405 -15.89 -3.07 -1.55
CA PRO A 405 -14.74 -3.92 -1.85
C PRO A 405 -15.11 -5.05 -2.82
N GLU A 406 -14.16 -5.44 -3.67
CA GLU A 406 -14.38 -6.54 -4.61
C GLU A 406 -14.72 -7.85 -3.89
N GLY A 407 -15.60 -8.64 -4.48
CA GLY A 407 -16.17 -9.82 -3.83
C GLY A 407 -17.37 -10.39 -4.57
N LYS A 408 -18.40 -10.78 -3.83
CA LYS A 408 -19.63 -11.36 -4.40
C LYS A 408 -20.39 -10.34 -5.25
N LYS A 409 -21.33 -10.82 -6.07
CA LYS A 409 -22.14 -10.04 -7.03
C LYS A 409 -22.69 -8.71 -6.50
N PHE A 410 -22.94 -8.58 -5.19
CA PHE A 410 -23.48 -7.36 -4.59
C PHE A 410 -22.52 -6.17 -4.61
N SER A 411 -21.20 -6.37 -4.70
CA SER A 411 -20.23 -5.27 -4.82
C SER A 411 -20.34 -4.49 -6.15
N LYS A 412 -21.16 -4.98 -7.09
CA LYS A 412 -21.44 -4.35 -8.38
C LYS A 412 -22.92 -3.98 -8.52
N LEU A 413 -23.19 -3.04 -9.43
CA LEU A 413 -24.52 -2.68 -9.91
C LEU A 413 -25.09 -3.80 -10.80
N ASN A 414 -26.34 -3.70 -11.23
CA ASN A 414 -27.00 -4.74 -12.02
C ASN A 414 -26.37 -4.90 -13.41
N ASP A 415 -25.62 -3.90 -13.89
CA ASP A 415 -24.77 -4.01 -15.08
C ASP A 415 -23.57 -4.96 -14.90
N ALA A 416 -23.31 -5.41 -13.67
CA ALA A 416 -22.18 -6.26 -13.26
C ALA A 416 -20.79 -5.69 -13.59
N ILE A 417 -20.71 -4.41 -13.95
CA ILE A 417 -19.50 -3.70 -14.36
C ILE A 417 -19.24 -2.55 -13.39
N THR A 418 -20.23 -1.68 -13.19
CA THR A 418 -20.12 -0.52 -12.32
C THR A 418 -20.12 -1.00 -10.87
N ARG A 419 -19.14 -0.54 -10.07
CA ARG A 419 -19.06 -0.90 -8.67
C ARG A 419 -20.04 -0.07 -7.84
N ARG A 420 -20.68 -0.76 -6.90
CA ARG A 420 -21.67 -0.18 -6.01
C ARG A 420 -20.95 0.70 -4.99
N LYS A 421 -21.36 1.96 -4.88
CA LYS A 421 -20.73 2.91 -3.96
C LYS A 421 -21.28 2.79 -2.54
N TYR A 422 -20.51 3.30 -1.58
CA TYR A 422 -20.97 3.57 -0.22
C TYR A 422 -20.55 4.96 0.24
N ALA A 423 -21.28 5.49 1.22
CA ALA A 423 -20.97 6.71 1.91
C ALA A 423 -21.04 6.49 3.44
N ILE A 424 -20.07 7.05 4.16
CA ILE A 424 -20.01 7.02 5.62
C ILE A 424 -19.98 8.45 6.12
N GLY A 425 -21.01 8.89 6.83
CA GLY A 425 -21.03 10.19 7.53
C GLY A 425 -20.63 10.01 8.99
N LYS A 426 -19.49 10.58 9.41
CA LYS A 426 -19.12 10.72 10.82
C LYS A 426 -19.67 12.04 11.35
N ILE A 427 -20.42 11.96 12.44
CA ILE A 427 -21.06 13.11 13.08
C ILE A 427 -20.46 13.25 14.47
N THR A 428 -19.77 14.35 14.71
CA THR A 428 -19.27 14.70 16.04
C THR A 428 -20.20 15.73 16.65
N MET A 429 -20.79 15.40 17.80
CA MET A 429 -21.67 16.29 18.54
C MET A 429 -20.86 17.30 19.35
N ILE A 430 -21.53 18.33 19.90
CA ILE A 430 -20.88 19.31 20.79
C ILE A 430 -20.36 18.67 22.08
N ASP A 431 -21.02 17.63 22.58
CA ASP A 431 -20.60 16.86 23.76
C ASP A 431 -19.47 15.85 23.46
N GLU A 432 -18.85 15.96 22.28
CA GLU A 432 -17.81 15.07 21.75
C GLU A 432 -18.25 13.61 21.52
N SER A 433 -19.53 13.29 21.71
CA SER A 433 -20.05 12.00 21.29
C SER A 433 -20.01 11.86 19.78
N GLU A 434 -19.56 10.70 19.31
CA GLU A 434 -19.43 10.40 17.89
C GLU A 434 -20.53 9.43 17.46
N LYS A 435 -21.14 9.73 16.31
CA LYS A 435 -22.12 8.89 15.62
C LYS A 435 -21.67 8.67 14.19
N CYS A 436 -22.10 7.56 13.61
CA CYS A 436 -21.75 7.23 12.24
C CYS A 436 -22.97 6.74 11.46
N LEU A 437 -23.16 7.24 10.24
CA LEU A 437 -24.18 6.80 9.31
C LEU A 437 -23.53 6.10 8.13
N ILE A 438 -23.99 4.91 7.76
CA ILE A 438 -23.51 4.17 6.60
C ILE A 438 -24.65 3.98 5.62
N GLU A 439 -24.44 4.47 4.40
CA GLU A 439 -25.36 4.37 3.28
C GLU A 439 -24.68 3.68 2.10
N ILE A 440 -25.44 2.85 1.38
CA ILE A 440 -24.94 2.09 0.22
C ILE A 440 -25.79 2.47 -0.98
N GLU A 441 -25.19 2.57 -2.17
CA GLU A 441 -25.94 2.66 -3.42
C GLU A 441 -26.75 1.37 -3.61
N ARG A 442 -28.07 1.44 -3.80
CA ARG A 442 -28.94 0.25 -3.72
C ARG A 442 -29.45 -0.20 -5.07
N GLU A 443 -29.68 0.66 -6.04
CA GLU A 443 -30.20 0.28 -7.36
C GLU A 443 -31.42 -0.66 -7.23
N ASP A 444 -32.40 -0.17 -6.49
CA ASP A 444 -33.67 -0.85 -6.13
C ASP A 444 -33.56 -2.03 -5.14
N LYS A 445 -32.39 -2.30 -4.56
CA LYS A 445 -32.25 -3.31 -3.49
C LYS A 445 -32.84 -2.80 -2.17
N ALA A 446 -33.50 -3.70 -1.44
CA ALA A 446 -34.02 -3.44 -0.09
C ALA A 446 -32.91 -3.57 0.97
N LEU A 447 -32.04 -2.57 1.08
CA LEU A 447 -31.04 -2.45 2.13
C LEU A 447 -31.36 -1.24 3.03
N SER A 448 -31.18 -1.38 4.34
CA SER A 448 -31.35 -0.30 5.30
C SER A 448 -30.04 0.46 5.49
N MET A 449 -30.10 1.77 5.69
CA MET A 449 -29.00 2.56 6.25
C MET A 449 -28.64 2.05 7.65
N LEU A 450 -27.38 2.11 8.05
CA LEU A 450 -26.97 1.87 9.45
C LEU A 450 -26.70 3.19 10.16
N LEU A 451 -27.16 3.28 11.41
CA LEU A 451 -26.76 4.29 12.37
C LEU A 451 -25.98 3.61 13.49
N LEU A 452 -24.77 4.10 13.75
CA LEU A 452 -23.87 3.61 14.78
C LEU A 452 -23.73 4.69 15.85
N LYS A 453 -23.84 4.29 17.13
CA LYS A 453 -23.59 5.18 18.27
C LYS A 453 -22.51 4.60 19.16
N ALA A 454 -21.56 5.43 19.59
CA ALA A 454 -20.59 5.07 20.61
C ALA A 454 -20.53 6.14 21.70
N ASN A 455 -20.36 5.71 22.94
CA ASN A 455 -20.22 6.60 24.10
C ASN A 455 -18.75 6.94 24.42
N LYS A 456 -17.83 6.54 23.54
CA LYS A 456 -16.37 6.75 23.64
C LYS A 456 -15.82 7.00 22.24
N LEU A 457 -14.63 7.59 22.16
CA LEU A 457 -13.87 7.73 20.93
C LEU A 457 -13.66 6.36 20.28
N MET A 458 -14.06 6.22 19.02
CA MET A 458 -13.98 4.97 18.29
C MET A 458 -13.16 5.11 17.02
N ASN A 459 -12.46 4.03 16.67
CA ASN A 459 -11.89 3.89 15.33
C ASN A 459 -13.02 3.54 14.35
N TRP A 460 -13.76 4.56 13.90
CA TRP A 460 -14.88 4.41 12.97
C TRP A 460 -14.49 3.77 11.66
N LYS A 461 -13.26 4.00 11.17
CA LYS A 461 -12.75 3.34 9.96
C LYS A 461 -12.78 1.81 10.13
N ARG A 462 -12.27 1.30 11.25
CA ARG A 462 -12.28 -0.13 11.58
C ARG A 462 -13.71 -0.67 11.72
N VAL A 463 -14.56 0.03 12.48
CA VAL A 463 -15.95 -0.38 12.72
C VAL A 463 -16.73 -0.49 11.41
N CYS A 464 -16.65 0.54 10.56
CA CYS A 464 -17.36 0.57 9.29
C CYS A 464 -16.81 -0.47 8.31
N SER A 465 -15.49 -0.70 8.29
CA SER A 465 -14.87 -1.68 7.39
C SER A 465 -15.35 -3.11 7.70
N ILE A 466 -15.46 -3.47 8.98
CA ILE A 466 -16.00 -4.77 9.41
C ILE A 466 -17.43 -4.98 8.88
N LEU A 467 -18.27 -3.94 8.92
CA LEU A 467 -19.65 -3.97 8.45
C LEU A 467 -19.73 -4.04 6.92
N ILE A 468 -18.91 -3.26 6.21
CA ILE A 468 -18.86 -3.23 4.74
C ILE A 468 -18.38 -4.57 4.18
N LEU A 469 -17.33 -5.15 4.75
CA LEU A 469 -16.84 -6.49 4.37
C LEU A 469 -17.90 -7.56 4.65
N GLY A 470 -18.55 -7.49 5.82
CA GLY A 470 -19.67 -8.36 6.15
C GLY A 470 -20.80 -8.28 5.12
N LEU A 471 -21.17 -7.06 4.71
CA LEU A 471 -22.20 -6.81 3.70
C LEU A 471 -21.88 -7.48 2.36
N VAL A 472 -20.65 -7.32 1.86
CA VAL A 472 -20.22 -7.93 0.59
C VAL A 472 -20.20 -9.46 0.71
N ASN A 473 -19.68 -9.99 1.81
CA ASN A 473 -19.61 -11.43 2.06
C ASN A 473 -20.99 -12.08 2.20
N GLU A 474 -21.96 -11.37 2.77
CA GLU A 474 -23.36 -11.81 2.88
C GLU A 474 -24.23 -11.40 1.67
N SER A 475 -23.60 -11.01 0.57
CA SER A 475 -24.27 -10.70 -0.71
C SER A 475 -25.35 -9.63 -0.60
N GLY A 476 -25.08 -8.56 0.14
CA GLY A 476 -25.98 -7.43 0.28
C GLY A 476 -26.93 -7.50 1.45
N LYS A 477 -26.60 -8.30 2.46
CA LYS A 477 -27.28 -8.31 3.76
C LYS A 477 -26.31 -7.89 4.85
N TRP A 478 -26.76 -7.07 5.80
CA TRP A 478 -25.95 -6.77 6.97
C TRP A 478 -25.72 -8.03 7.81
N ASP A 479 -24.46 -8.45 7.92
CA ASP A 479 -24.05 -9.65 8.65
C ASP A 479 -24.28 -9.47 10.16
N ASN A 480 -25.20 -10.26 10.72
CA ASN A 480 -25.51 -10.22 12.15
C ASN A 480 -24.31 -10.60 13.02
N LYS A 481 -23.44 -11.52 12.58
CA LYS A 481 -22.25 -11.89 13.37
C LYS A 481 -21.28 -10.73 13.48
N LYS A 482 -21.15 -9.94 12.41
CA LYS A 482 -20.31 -8.73 12.39
C LYS A 482 -20.95 -7.62 13.20
N ILE A 483 -22.28 -7.48 13.18
CA ILE A 483 -23.00 -6.56 14.07
C ILE A 483 -22.76 -6.93 15.53
N ASP A 484 -22.95 -8.20 15.92
CA ASP A 484 -22.72 -8.67 17.30
C ASP A 484 -21.27 -8.42 17.74
N GLN A 485 -20.31 -8.56 16.83
CA GLN A 485 -18.91 -8.25 17.07
C GLN A 485 -18.71 -6.75 17.36
N ILE A 486 -19.34 -5.87 16.58
CA ILE A 486 -19.28 -4.41 16.77
C ILE A 486 -19.99 -3.98 18.06
N GLU A 487 -21.12 -4.60 18.41
CA GLU A 487 -21.83 -4.32 19.67
C GLU A 487 -20.99 -4.71 20.89
N LYS A 488 -20.24 -5.81 20.82
CA LYS A 488 -19.25 -6.19 21.84
C LYS A 488 -18.09 -5.19 21.97
N MET A 489 -17.83 -4.37 20.94
CA MET A 489 -16.86 -3.27 21.00
C MET A 489 -17.44 -2.00 21.64
N GLY A 490 -18.69 -2.02 22.10
CA GLY A 490 -19.36 -0.90 22.74
C GLY A 490 -20.05 0.07 21.76
N VAL A 491 -20.34 -0.37 20.54
CA VAL A 491 -21.01 0.42 19.51
C VAL A 491 -22.43 -0.11 19.29
N LEU A 492 -23.44 0.71 19.56
CA LEU A 492 -24.82 0.36 19.26
C LEU A 492 -25.08 0.47 17.75
N VAL A 493 -25.62 -0.58 17.14
CA VAL A 493 -25.92 -0.64 15.70
C VAL A 493 -27.43 -0.61 15.47
N ILE A 494 -27.93 0.43 14.79
CA ILE A 494 -29.35 0.63 14.53
C ILE A 494 -29.59 0.56 13.02
N ARG A 495 -30.46 -0.36 12.58
CA ARG A 495 -30.92 -0.42 11.18
C ARG A 495 -32.02 0.60 10.95
N ASN A 496 -31.81 1.51 10.00
CA ASN A 496 -32.75 2.57 9.67
C ASN A 496 -33.38 2.32 8.29
N LYS A 497 -34.68 2.01 8.27
CA LYS A 497 -35.42 1.79 7.01
C LYS A 497 -35.60 3.12 6.28
N HIS A 498 -35.49 3.08 4.95
CA HIS A 498 -35.78 4.26 4.14
C HIS A 498 -37.27 4.55 4.15
N ILE A 499 -37.59 5.83 4.35
CA ILE A 499 -38.96 6.36 4.30
C ILE A 499 -39.11 7.21 3.04
N LYS A 500 -40.27 7.17 2.39
CA LYS A 500 -40.59 8.09 1.29
C LYS A 500 -40.98 9.45 1.87
N ARG A 501 -39.99 10.30 2.11
CA ARG A 501 -40.12 11.66 2.64
C ARG A 501 -39.06 12.56 2.03
N SER A 502 -39.25 13.88 2.15
CA SER A 502 -38.25 14.86 1.73
C SER A 502 -36.93 14.72 2.50
N ALA A 503 -35.83 15.21 1.93
CA ALA A 503 -34.52 15.22 2.61
C ALA A 503 -34.57 15.95 3.97
N TYR A 504 -35.38 17.01 4.09
CA TYR A 504 -35.59 17.74 5.34
C TYR A 504 -36.26 16.88 6.42
N GLU A 505 -37.34 16.17 6.08
CA GLU A 505 -38.04 15.29 7.02
C GLU A 505 -37.18 14.08 7.41
N LYS A 506 -36.41 13.53 6.46
CA LYS A 506 -35.43 12.46 6.73
C LYS A 506 -34.34 12.95 7.69
N THR A 507 -33.85 14.16 7.49
CA THR A 507 -32.88 14.81 8.38
C THR A 507 -33.44 14.93 9.78
N SER A 508 -34.66 15.46 9.95
CA SER A 508 -35.29 15.58 11.27
C SER A 508 -35.45 14.22 11.94
N TYR A 509 -35.91 13.22 11.20
CA TYR A 509 -36.04 11.85 11.71
C TYR A 509 -34.70 11.22 12.14
N ILE A 510 -33.64 11.41 11.34
CA ILE A 510 -32.29 10.93 11.68
C ILE A 510 -31.75 11.68 12.89
N TYR A 511 -31.93 13.00 12.93
CA TYR A 511 -31.50 13.85 14.04
C TYR A 511 -32.13 13.44 15.37
N ASP A 512 -33.42 13.12 15.39
CA ASP A 512 -34.11 12.61 16.59
C ASP A 512 -33.53 11.28 17.05
N LYS A 513 -33.07 10.43 16.11
CA LYS A 513 -32.35 9.19 16.44
C LYS A 513 -30.90 9.40 16.83
N LEU A 514 -30.29 10.55 16.55
CA LEU A 514 -28.92 10.87 16.97
C LEU A 514 -28.86 11.31 18.44
N ARG A 515 -29.93 11.95 18.93
CA ARG A 515 -30.18 12.11 20.37
C ARG A 515 -30.35 10.73 21.01
#